data_AF-A0A1S6H849-F1
#
_entry.id   AF-A0A1S6H849-F1
#
_cell.length_a   1.000
_cell.length_b   1.000
_cell.length_c   1.000
_cell.angle_alpha   90.00
_cell.angle_beta   90.00
_cell.angle_gamma   90.00
#
_symmetry.space_group_name_H-M   'P 1'
#
loop_
_entity.id
_entity.type
_entity.pdbx_description
1 polymer ?
#
loop_
_entity_poly.entity_id
_entity_poly.type
_entity_poly.pdbx_seq_one_letter_code
_entity_poly.pdbx_strand_id
1 'polypeptide(L)'
;MGNSNNRKILKLNTRTKWGDEPYVGYALEVINEYLGFGMREYHLGGGGRVLDRESAEMTDGDKRRIRVTKLKGGDYYVVDGWPEGKNWWEFRWKAQELLKKVLERLHPK
;
A
#
# COMPACT_ATOMS: atom_id res chain seq x y z
N MET A 1 14.96 -2.24 19.76
CA MET A 1 15.39 -3.13 18.65
C MET A 1 14.21 -3.29 17.71
N GLY A 2 14.25 -2.66 16.53
CA GLY A 2 13.15 -2.75 15.56
C GLY A 2 13.13 -4.13 14.93
N ASN A 3 12.04 -4.86 15.11
CA ASN A 3 11.89 -6.24 14.63
C ASN A 3 11.85 -6.23 13.09
N SER A 4 13.00 -6.50 12.45
CA SER A 4 13.19 -6.44 10.99
C SER A 4 12.59 -7.65 10.22
N ASN A 5 11.77 -8.49 10.85
CA ASN A 5 11.48 -9.82 10.32
C ASN A 5 10.25 -9.94 9.39
N ASN A 6 9.43 -8.89 9.22
CA ASN A 6 8.25 -8.92 8.33
C ASN A 6 8.35 -7.98 7.13
N ARG A 7 9.51 -7.98 6.47
CA ARG A 7 9.71 -7.34 5.17
C ARG A 7 9.20 -8.26 4.05
N LYS A 8 8.37 -7.75 3.16
CA LYS A 8 7.84 -8.45 1.98
C LYS A 8 8.05 -7.64 0.71
N ILE A 9 8.08 -8.30 -0.45
CA ILE A 9 8.23 -7.65 -1.76
C ILE A 9 6.96 -7.82 -2.58
N LEU A 10 6.25 -6.73 -2.82
CA LEU A 10 5.08 -6.64 -3.68
C LEU A 10 5.51 -6.24 -5.10
N LYS A 11 4.95 -6.92 -6.10
CA LYS A 11 4.94 -6.43 -7.48
C LYS A 11 3.53 -5.91 -7.77
N LEU A 12 3.40 -4.63 -8.11
CA LEU A 12 2.12 -3.97 -8.36
C LEU A 12 2.31 -2.84 -9.35
N ASN A 13 1.63 -2.86 -10.49
CA ASN A 13 1.72 -1.75 -11.44
C ASN A 13 0.74 -0.64 -11.02
N THR A 14 1.24 0.37 -10.31
CA THR A 14 0.45 1.54 -9.89
C THR A 14 0.47 2.70 -10.87
N ARG A 15 0.98 2.50 -12.11
CA ARG A 15 0.84 3.50 -13.16
C ARG A 15 -0.63 3.64 -13.50
N THR A 16 -1.08 4.88 -13.64
CA THR A 16 -2.47 5.15 -13.98
C THR A 16 -2.51 5.86 -15.32
N LYS A 17 -3.65 5.81 -16.02
CA LYS A 17 -3.87 6.64 -17.22
C LYS A 17 -3.84 8.15 -16.94
N TRP A 18 -3.82 8.54 -15.67
CA TRP A 18 -3.87 9.92 -15.19
C TRP A 18 -2.49 10.47 -14.78
N GLY A 19 -1.43 9.66 -14.87
CA GLY A 19 -0.07 10.09 -14.55
C GLY A 19 0.98 9.04 -14.89
N ASP A 20 2.11 9.51 -15.40
CA ASP A 20 3.19 8.66 -15.94
C ASP A 20 4.04 7.98 -14.86
N GLU A 21 3.97 8.45 -13.62
CA GLU A 21 4.75 7.90 -12.50
C GLU A 21 3.93 6.96 -11.61
N PRO A 22 4.46 5.76 -11.27
CA PRO A 22 3.84 4.90 -10.27
C PRO A 22 3.76 5.62 -8.93
N TYR A 23 2.55 5.82 -8.42
CA TYR A 23 2.29 6.49 -7.16
C TYR A 23 2.30 5.50 -6.00
N VAL A 24 3.14 5.75 -4.99
CA VAL A 24 3.27 4.88 -3.80
C VAL A 24 2.02 4.90 -2.92
N GLY A 25 1.24 5.99 -2.95
CA GLY A 25 -0.02 6.09 -2.22
C GLY A 25 -1.02 5.01 -2.64
N TYR A 26 -1.12 4.69 -3.94
CA TYR A 26 -2.00 3.60 -4.39
C TYR A 26 -1.57 2.22 -3.86
N ALA A 27 -0.26 1.98 -3.74
CA ALA A 27 0.22 0.73 -3.16
C ALA A 27 -0.17 0.62 -1.67
N LEU A 28 -0.10 1.73 -0.93
CA LEU A 28 -0.53 1.79 0.46
C LEU A 28 -2.05 1.58 0.59
N GLU A 29 -2.85 2.22 -0.28
CA GLU A 29 -4.32 2.05 -0.32
C GLU A 29 -4.74 0.62 -0.64
N VAL A 30 -4.05 -0.06 -1.55
CA VAL A 30 -4.31 -1.47 -1.87
C VAL A 30 -4.08 -2.38 -0.67
N ILE A 31 -3.04 -2.11 0.12
CA ILE A 31 -2.77 -2.86 1.34
C ILE A 31 -3.85 -2.56 2.39
N ASN A 32 -4.25 -1.30 2.54
CA ASN A 32 -5.32 -0.90 3.45
C ASN A 32 -6.65 -1.60 3.11
N GLU A 33 -7.01 -1.63 1.83
CA GLU A 33 -8.22 -2.30 1.33
C GLU A 33 -8.24 -3.79 1.68
N TYR A 34 -7.13 -4.50 1.47
CA TYR A 34 -7.05 -5.92 1.81
C TYR A 34 -7.09 -6.18 3.31
N LEU A 35 -6.40 -5.36 4.09
CA LEU A 35 -6.29 -5.56 5.53
C LEU A 35 -7.57 -5.15 6.27
N GLY A 36 -8.39 -4.29 5.67
CA GLY A 36 -9.67 -3.85 6.20
C GLY A 36 -9.52 -2.86 7.36
N PHE A 37 -8.46 -2.04 7.38
CA PHE A 37 -8.25 -1.06 8.45
C PHE A 37 -9.21 0.12 8.40
N GLY A 38 -10.05 0.21 7.36
CA GLY A 38 -11.17 1.14 7.34
C GLY A 38 -10.76 2.61 7.27
N MET A 39 -9.57 2.92 6.75
CA MET A 39 -9.17 4.31 6.50
C MET A 39 -10.14 4.90 5.47
N ARG A 40 -11.06 5.73 5.94
CA ARG A 40 -12.19 6.25 5.17
C ARG A 40 -11.97 7.65 4.61
N GLU A 41 -10.89 8.33 4.95
CA GLU A 41 -10.67 9.70 4.51
C GLU A 41 -9.36 9.89 3.77
N TYR A 42 -9.54 10.39 2.54
CA TYR A 42 -8.54 10.69 1.55
C TYR A 42 -7.68 11.88 1.97
N HIS A 43 -6.39 11.76 1.66
CA HIS A 43 -5.29 12.68 1.99
C HIS A 43 -4.84 12.62 3.46
N LEU A 44 -3.99 11.63 3.76
CA LEU A 44 -2.99 11.75 4.82
C LEU A 44 -3.51 12.07 6.24
N GLY A 45 -4.75 11.69 6.57
CA GLY A 45 -5.38 12.00 7.84
C GLY A 45 -6.41 10.93 8.18
N GLY A 46 -6.02 9.99 9.04
CA GLY A 46 -6.87 8.86 9.46
C GLY A 46 -6.17 7.51 9.55
N GLY A 47 -4.83 7.47 9.39
CA GLY A 47 -4.02 6.27 9.64
C GLY A 47 -2.85 6.11 8.68
N GLY A 48 -2.91 6.66 7.47
CA GLY A 48 -1.89 6.55 6.43
C GLY A 48 -1.33 7.90 6.02
N ARG A 49 -0.04 7.97 5.66
CA ARG A 49 0.60 9.13 5.04
C ARG A 49 1.68 8.77 4.01
N VAL A 50 1.71 9.46 2.88
CA VAL A 50 2.85 9.60 1.97
C VAL A 50 3.91 10.45 2.64
N LEU A 51 5.13 9.93 2.68
CA LEU A 51 6.29 10.61 3.28
C LEU A 51 7.06 11.37 2.21
N ASP A 52 7.24 10.73 1.06
CA ASP A 52 7.94 11.27 -0.10
C ASP A 52 7.43 10.55 -1.38
N ARG A 53 8.08 10.79 -2.53
CA ARG A 53 7.68 10.20 -3.82
C ARG A 53 7.81 8.67 -3.86
N GLU A 54 8.70 8.11 -3.06
CA GLU A 54 9.03 6.68 -3.06
C GLU A 54 8.43 5.95 -1.85
N SER A 55 8.03 6.64 -0.79
CA SER A 55 7.60 6.00 0.45
C SER A 55 6.29 6.55 1.03
N ALA A 56 5.49 5.64 1.57
CA ALA A 56 4.28 5.92 2.31
C ALA A 56 4.14 4.94 3.47
N GLU A 57 3.48 5.32 4.54
CA GLU A 57 3.27 4.46 5.70
C GLU A 57 1.87 4.61 6.24
N MET A 58 1.38 3.58 6.91
CA MET A 58 0.16 3.65 7.71
C MET A 58 0.36 2.95 9.04
N THR A 59 -0.54 3.25 9.96
CA THR A 59 -0.62 2.63 11.26
C THR A 59 -1.97 1.92 11.37
N ASP A 60 -1.96 0.65 11.74
CA ASP A 60 -3.19 -0.10 12.01
C ASP A 60 -3.81 0.28 13.37
N GLY A 61 -4.98 -0.27 13.67
CA GLY A 61 -5.67 -0.04 14.95
C GLY A 61 -4.87 -0.46 16.19
N ASP A 62 -3.92 -1.38 16.03
CA ASP A 62 -3.03 -1.88 17.08
C ASP A 62 -1.72 -1.07 17.19
N LYS A 63 -1.67 0.11 16.56
CA LYS A 63 -0.50 1.00 16.48
C LYS A 63 0.71 0.37 15.77
N ARG A 64 0.51 -0.70 14.98
CA ARG A 64 1.59 -1.29 14.19
C ARG A 64 1.74 -0.52 12.90
N ARG A 65 2.97 -0.17 12.59
CA ARG A 65 3.30 0.59 11.39
C ARG A 65 3.56 -0.34 10.21
N ILE A 66 2.83 -0.12 9.13
CA ILE A 66 3.11 -0.68 7.81
C ILE A 66 3.74 0.41 6.95
N ARG A 67 4.91 0.15 6.37
CA ARG A 67 5.56 1.09 5.45
C ARG A 67 5.72 0.44 4.09
N VAL A 68 5.42 1.20 3.05
CA VAL A 68 5.60 0.84 1.65
C VAL A 68 6.68 1.73 1.07
N THR A 69 7.70 1.12 0.47
CA THR A 69 8.79 1.84 -0.21
C THR A 69 8.93 1.29 -1.62
N LYS A 70 8.77 2.14 -2.63
CA LYS A 70 8.98 1.84 -4.03
C LYS A 70 10.46 1.57 -4.27
N LEU A 71 10.76 0.49 -5.00
CA LEU A 71 12.11 0.18 -5.45
C LEU A 71 12.41 0.92 -6.75
N LYS A 72 13.66 1.37 -6.91
CA LYS A 72 14.12 2.01 -8.15
C LYS A 72 13.90 1.08 -9.35
N GLY A 73 13.43 1.66 -10.46
CA GLY A 73 13.38 1.00 -11.76
C GLY A 73 12.12 0.21 -12.08
N GLY A 74 11.03 0.28 -11.29
CA GLY A 74 9.78 -0.36 -11.73
C GLY A 74 8.63 -0.41 -10.73
N ASP A 75 7.84 -1.47 -10.89
CA ASP A 75 6.55 -1.72 -10.23
C ASP A 75 6.71 -2.59 -8.97
N TYR A 76 7.81 -2.41 -8.25
CA TYR A 76 8.14 -3.21 -7.06
C TYR A 76 8.16 -2.34 -5.81
N TYR A 77 7.60 -2.88 -4.73
CA TYR A 77 7.48 -2.21 -3.44
C TYR A 77 7.93 -3.13 -2.32
N VAL A 78 8.74 -2.59 -1.42
CA VAL A 78 9.03 -3.19 -0.13
C VAL A 78 7.89 -2.84 0.81
N VAL A 79 7.28 -3.84 1.42
CA VAL A 79 6.26 -3.70 2.46
C VAL A 79 6.88 -4.16 3.77
N ASP A 80 7.17 -3.20 4.63
CA ASP A 80 7.67 -3.41 5.98
C ASP A 80 6.49 -3.42 6.96
N GLY A 81 6.53 -4.33 7.94
CA GLY A 81 5.51 -4.41 9.00
C GLY A 81 4.27 -5.21 8.65
N TRP A 82 4.35 -6.14 7.69
CA TRP A 82 3.22 -6.99 7.33
C TRP A 82 2.67 -7.74 8.57
N PRO A 83 1.35 -7.75 8.83
CA PRO A 83 0.79 -8.39 10.03
C PRO A 83 0.94 -9.92 10.03
N GLU A 84 1.38 -10.50 11.14
CA GLU A 84 1.71 -11.95 11.27
C GLU A 84 0.53 -12.89 11.02
N GLY A 85 -0.71 -12.44 11.25
CA GLY A 85 -1.93 -13.23 11.00
C GLY A 85 -2.55 -13.04 9.62
N LYS A 86 -1.95 -12.24 8.73
CA LYS A 86 -2.52 -11.90 7.42
C LYS A 86 -1.79 -12.65 6.32
N ASN A 87 -2.54 -13.26 5.41
CA ASN A 87 -1.97 -14.09 4.36
C ASN A 87 -1.33 -13.23 3.25
N TRP A 88 0.00 -13.12 3.29
CA TRP A 88 0.76 -12.37 2.28
C TRP A 88 0.57 -12.91 0.86
N TRP A 89 0.50 -14.24 0.69
CA TRP A 89 0.39 -14.85 -0.62
C TRP A 89 -0.96 -14.58 -1.26
N GLU A 90 -2.03 -14.69 -0.48
CA GLU A 90 -3.38 -14.34 -0.94
C GLU A 90 -3.46 -12.86 -1.33
N PHE A 91 -2.95 -11.96 -0.48
CA PHE A 91 -2.85 -10.54 -0.81
C PHE A 91 -2.14 -10.30 -2.13
N ARG A 92 -0.96 -10.91 -2.31
CA ARG A 92 -0.14 -10.74 -3.52
C ARG A 92 -0.90 -11.10 -4.80
N TRP A 93 -1.72 -12.14 -4.76
CA TRP A 93 -2.55 -12.54 -5.91
C TRP A 93 -3.71 -11.57 -6.17
N LYS A 94 -4.28 -10.98 -5.13
CA LYS A 94 -5.40 -10.03 -5.23
C LYS A 94 -4.99 -8.59 -5.47
N ALA A 95 -3.74 -8.22 -5.20
CA ALA A 95 -3.29 -6.82 -5.16
C ALA A 95 -3.60 -6.03 -6.45
N GLN A 96 -3.44 -6.65 -7.62
CA GLN A 96 -3.72 -5.97 -8.89
C GLN A 96 -5.22 -5.75 -9.13
N GLU A 97 -6.08 -6.65 -8.66
CA GLU A 97 -7.54 -6.49 -8.74
C GLU A 97 -8.01 -5.41 -7.76
N LEU A 98 -7.48 -5.44 -6.53
CA LEU A 98 -7.75 -4.42 -5.52
C LEU A 98 -7.35 -3.03 -6.00
N LEU A 99 -6.22 -2.92 -6.72
CA LEU A 99 -5.82 -1.64 -7.30
C LEU A 99 -6.87 -1.10 -8.28
N LYS A 100 -7.47 -1.94 -9.12
CA LYS A 100 -8.53 -1.49 -10.03
C LYS A 100 -9.71 -0.89 -9.25
N LYS A 101 -10.16 -1.58 -8.20
CA LYS A 101 -11.23 -1.11 -7.30
C LYS A 101 -10.87 0.22 -6.61
N VAL A 102 -9.65 0.33 -6.10
CA VAL A 102 -9.14 1.57 -5.49
C VAL A 102 -9.16 2.71 -6.50
N LEU A 103 -8.69 2.48 -7.74
CA LEU A 103 -8.66 3.50 -8.78
C LEU A 103 -10.06 3.92 -9.25
N GLU A 104 -10.99 2.98 -9.38
CA GLU A 104 -12.40 3.27 -9.71
C GLU A 104 -13.09 4.09 -8.61
N ARG A 105 -12.79 3.80 -7.35
CA ARG A 105 -13.29 4.58 -6.20
C ARG A 105 -12.71 5.99 -6.14
N LEU A 106 -11.42 6.12 -6.46
CA LEU A 106 -10.69 7.38 -6.40
C LEU A 106 -10.96 8.32 -7.57
N HIS A 107 -11.16 7.73 -8.75
CA HIS A 107 -11.34 8.44 -10.01
C HIS A 107 -12.60 7.92 -10.70
N PRO A 108 -13.80 8.21 -10.14
CA PRO A 108 -15.06 7.84 -10.76
C PRO A 108 -15.15 8.48 -12.16
N LYS A 109 -15.79 7.77 -13.10
CA LYS A 109 -15.98 8.24 -14.48
C LYS A 109 -16.83 9.50 -14.56
#